data_AF-A0ABC8U7Z8-F1
#
_entry.id   AF-A0ABC8U7Z8-F1
#
_cell.length_a   1.000
_cell.length_b   1.000
_cell.length_c   1.000
_cell.angle_alpha   90.00
_cell.angle_beta   90.00
_cell.angle_gamma   90.00
#
_symmetry.space_group_name_H-M   'P 1'
#
loop_
_entity.id
_entity.type
_entity.pdbx_description
1 polymer ?
#
loop_
_entity_poly.entity_id
_entity_poly.type
_entity_poly.pdbx_seq_one_letter_code
_entity_poly.pdbx_strand_id
1 'polypeptide(L)'
;MTELPELMVNRSRNSLGLAPSNAVSQRAKTDGEQSITIQNTCLGKNRLTFSTQAASTIIMPSMETESSNTSRAEELKFQANEAFQAHKYSLAIDLYTQAIELNCENAVYWANRAFAHTKLEEYGSAIQDATKAVEIDPRYSKGYYRRGAAHLAMGKFKEALKDFQQNRGNTDGFIHLLWQNTLFI
;
A
#
# COMPACT_ATOMS: atom_id res chain seq x y z
N MET A 1 -29.54 -50.60 18.67
CA MET A 1 -28.74 -49.98 17.60
C MET A 1 -28.63 -48.51 17.94
N THR A 2 -27.77 -48.15 18.90
CA THR A 2 -26.36 -47.75 18.72
C THR A 2 -26.21 -46.39 18.03
N GLU A 3 -26.20 -45.37 18.89
CA GLU A 3 -25.38 -44.13 18.94
C GLU A 3 -24.91 -43.42 17.66
N LEU A 4 -25.16 -42.11 17.62
CA LEU A 4 -24.15 -41.10 17.25
C LEU A 4 -24.31 -39.87 18.18
N PRO A 5 -23.23 -39.35 18.80
CA PRO A 5 -23.30 -38.49 19.99
C PRO A 5 -23.27 -36.97 19.73
N GLU A 6 -23.77 -36.22 20.71
CA GLU A 6 -23.64 -34.77 20.88
C GLU A 6 -22.17 -34.32 20.98
N LEU A 7 -21.83 -33.15 20.42
CA LEU A 7 -20.61 -32.40 20.74
C LEU A 7 -20.90 -30.89 20.84
N MET A 8 -21.22 -30.49 22.07
CA MET A 8 -20.64 -29.39 22.84
C MET A 8 -20.38 -28.03 22.17
N VAL A 9 -21.13 -27.04 22.64
CA VAL A 9 -20.79 -25.61 22.62
C VAL A 9 -19.54 -25.35 23.46
N ASN A 10 -18.55 -24.63 22.93
CA ASN A 10 -17.68 -23.80 23.77
C ASN A 10 -17.14 -22.54 23.07
N ARG A 11 -17.19 -21.42 23.79
CA ARG A 11 -16.81 -20.07 23.37
C ARG A 11 -15.28 -19.88 23.41
N SER A 12 -14.86 -18.82 22.70
CA SER A 12 -13.73 -17.92 23.02
C SER A 12 -12.36 -18.25 22.43
N ARG A 13 -11.86 -17.42 21.50
CA ARG A 13 -10.86 -16.36 21.77
C ARG A 13 -10.34 -15.74 20.46
N ASN A 14 -10.32 -14.41 20.43
CA ASN A 14 -9.44 -13.60 19.59
C ASN A 14 -7.96 -13.97 19.80
N SER A 15 -7.19 -14.07 18.71
CA SER A 15 -5.76 -13.70 18.63
C SER A 15 -5.34 -13.73 17.15
N LEU A 16 -5.21 -12.58 16.49
CA LEU A 16 -3.91 -11.93 16.23
C LEU A 16 -2.80 -12.89 15.74
N GLY A 17 -2.48 -12.77 14.46
CA GLY A 17 -1.26 -13.24 13.79
C GLY A 17 -1.34 -12.74 12.34
N LEU A 18 -0.92 -11.50 12.02
CA LEU A 18 0.46 -11.10 11.74
C LEU A 18 1.21 -12.15 10.91
N ALA A 19 1.65 -11.71 9.73
CA ALA A 19 2.20 -12.47 8.60
C ALA A 19 3.38 -13.40 8.93
N PRO A 20 3.75 -14.27 7.96
CA PRO A 20 4.96 -13.96 7.19
C PRO A 20 4.63 -13.96 5.69
N SER A 21 4.96 -12.92 4.91
CA SER A 21 6.34 -12.67 4.43
C SER A 21 7.04 -13.97 4.05
N ASN A 22 6.49 -14.72 3.11
CA ASN A 22 7.22 -15.76 2.39
C ASN A 22 6.81 -15.72 0.92
N ALA A 23 7.63 -15.03 0.12
CA ALA A 23 7.66 -15.20 -1.31
C ALA A 23 8.13 -16.63 -1.62
N VAL A 24 7.19 -17.58 -1.62
CA VAL A 24 7.45 -18.90 -2.15
C VAL A 24 7.42 -18.75 -3.68
N SER A 25 8.60 -18.54 -4.26
CA SER A 25 8.83 -18.72 -5.69
C SER A 25 8.57 -20.19 -6.01
N GLN A 26 7.33 -20.54 -6.37
CA GLN A 26 7.02 -21.84 -6.92
C GLN A 26 7.53 -21.84 -8.37
N ARG A 27 8.72 -22.41 -8.59
CA ARG A 27 9.19 -22.83 -9.90
C ARG A 27 8.28 -23.95 -10.41
N ALA A 28 7.36 -23.63 -11.32
CA ALA A 28 6.77 -24.64 -12.17
C ALA A 28 7.88 -25.19 -13.08
N LYS A 29 8.19 -26.48 -12.96
CA LYS A 29 9.07 -27.17 -13.90
C LYS A 29 8.28 -27.40 -15.19
N THR A 30 8.74 -26.82 -16.29
CA THR A 30 8.35 -27.23 -17.63
C THR A 30 9.61 -27.52 -18.42
N ASP A 31 9.70 -28.75 -18.92
CA ASP A 31 10.81 -29.24 -19.73
C ASP A 31 10.91 -28.40 -21.01
N GLY A 32 12.06 -27.76 -21.23
CA GLY A 32 12.36 -26.93 -22.41
C GLY A 32 12.36 -25.42 -22.15
N GLU A 33 13.56 -24.88 -21.92
CA GLU A 33 14.01 -23.47 -22.14
C GLU A 33 12.99 -22.32 -22.05
N GLN A 34 12.11 -22.31 -21.04
CA GLN A 34 11.27 -21.15 -20.74
C GLN A 34 11.39 -20.80 -19.25
N SER A 35 12.18 -19.78 -18.95
CA SER A 35 12.21 -19.17 -17.61
C SER A 35 11.09 -18.14 -17.52
N ILE A 36 9.99 -18.49 -16.84
CA ILE A 36 8.90 -17.55 -16.55
C ILE A 36 9.33 -16.72 -15.34
N THR A 37 9.59 -15.42 -15.56
CA THR A 37 9.84 -14.49 -14.45
C THR A 37 8.51 -13.85 -14.07
N ILE A 38 8.03 -14.17 -12.87
CA ILE A 38 6.82 -13.55 -12.33
C ILE A 38 7.22 -12.22 -11.69
N GLN A 39 6.87 -11.11 -12.32
CA GLN A 39 6.88 -9.82 -11.63
C GLN A 39 5.55 -9.63 -10.92
N ASN A 40 5.61 -9.61 -9.59
CA ASN A 40 4.45 -9.34 -8.75
C ASN A 40 4.04 -7.88 -8.96
N THR A 41 2.94 -7.64 -9.66
CA THR A 41 2.33 -6.31 -9.61
C THR A 41 1.58 -6.16 -8.29
N CYS A 42 1.47 -4.91 -7.88
CA CYS A 42 0.97 -4.40 -6.62
C CYS A 42 -0.36 -4.95 -6.06
N LEU A 43 -1.17 -5.64 -6.88
CA LEU A 43 -2.44 -6.26 -6.47
C LEU A 43 -2.45 -7.80 -6.63
N GLY A 44 -1.30 -8.45 -6.74
CA GLY A 44 -1.24 -9.90 -6.92
C GLY A 44 -1.67 -10.37 -8.32
N LYS A 45 -1.75 -9.46 -9.30
CA LYS A 45 -1.84 -9.83 -10.71
C LYS A 45 -0.42 -10.18 -11.18
N ASN A 46 -0.12 -11.46 -11.21
CA ASN A 46 1.15 -11.96 -11.75
C ASN A 46 1.24 -11.58 -13.24
N ARG A 47 2.14 -10.66 -13.59
CA ARG A 47 2.46 -10.39 -15.00
C ARG A 47 3.42 -11.50 -15.44
N LEU A 48 2.92 -12.42 -16.25
CA LEU A 48 3.74 -13.47 -16.86
C LEU A 48 4.59 -12.83 -17.96
N THR A 49 5.91 -12.77 -17.78
CA THR A 49 6.84 -12.44 -18.86
C THR A 49 7.55 -13.71 -19.30
N PHE A 50 7.44 -14.01 -20.59
CA PHE A 50 8.12 -15.14 -21.22
C PHE A 50 9.46 -14.65 -21.76
N SER A 51 10.58 -15.19 -21.25
CA SER A 51 11.88 -15.02 -21.90
C SER A 51 12.17 -16.26 -22.75
N THR A 52 11.99 -16.16 -24.06
CA THR A 52 12.41 -17.24 -24.99
C THR A 52 13.83 -16.94 -25.44
N GLN A 53 14.78 -17.82 -25.10
CA GLN A 53 16.15 -17.78 -25.65
C GLN A 53 16.17 -18.48 -27.00
N ALA A 54 15.84 -17.77 -28.07
CA ALA A 54 16.22 -18.20 -29.41
C ALA A 54 16.48 -16.98 -30.30
N ALA A 55 17.76 -16.84 -30.67
CA ALA A 55 18.32 -16.08 -31.78
C ALA A 55 18.08 -14.55 -31.85
N SER A 56 19.16 -13.82 -31.57
CA SER A 56 19.60 -12.65 -32.34
C SER A 56 18.61 -11.51 -32.53
N THR A 57 18.07 -10.99 -31.45
CA THR A 57 17.74 -9.56 -31.31
C THR A 57 17.93 -9.24 -29.84
N ILE A 58 18.95 -8.45 -29.50
CA ILE A 58 19.08 -7.88 -28.16
C ILE A 58 17.96 -6.82 -28.04
N ILE A 59 16.74 -7.26 -27.79
CA ILE A 59 15.75 -6.38 -27.19
C ILE A 59 16.13 -6.34 -25.71
N MET A 60 16.85 -5.28 -25.35
CA MET A 60 16.97 -4.91 -23.94
C MET A 60 15.55 -4.83 -23.37
N PRO A 61 15.23 -5.48 -22.23
CA PRO A 61 13.97 -5.23 -21.54
C PRO A 61 14.02 -3.79 -21.02
N SER A 62 13.55 -2.92 -21.89
CA SER A 62 13.18 -1.52 -21.76
C SER A 62 12.99 -1.01 -20.32
N MET A 63 14.03 -0.32 -19.82
CA MET A 63 13.95 0.77 -18.83
C MET A 63 12.84 1.80 -19.16
N GLU A 64 12.37 1.84 -20.41
CA GLU A 64 11.31 2.73 -20.87
C GLU A 64 9.91 2.37 -20.33
N THR A 65 9.66 1.10 -19.97
CA THR A 65 8.31 0.68 -19.54
C THR A 65 7.98 1.07 -18.10
N GLU A 66 8.93 1.00 -17.17
CA GLU A 66 8.73 1.44 -15.79
C GLU A 66 8.66 2.97 -15.70
N SER A 67 9.52 3.68 -16.43
CA SER A 67 9.46 5.14 -16.53
C SER A 67 8.12 5.60 -17.10
N SER A 68 7.62 4.98 -18.17
CA SER A 68 6.30 5.29 -18.74
C SER A 68 5.15 5.05 -17.75
N ASN A 69 5.17 3.93 -17.00
CA ASN A 69 4.12 3.63 -16.01
C ASN A 69 4.12 4.60 -14.83
N THR A 70 5.30 5.02 -14.35
CA THR A 70 5.40 6.01 -13.28
C THR A 70 4.87 7.38 -13.73
N SER A 71 5.21 7.83 -14.94
CA SER A 71 4.66 9.07 -15.51
C SER A 71 3.14 9.00 -15.67
N ARG A 72 2.60 7.86 -16.10
CA ARG A 72 1.15 7.67 -16.22
C ARG A 72 0.44 7.68 -14.86
N ALA A 73 1.04 7.09 -13.83
CA ALA A 73 0.51 7.12 -12.47
C ALA A 73 0.49 8.55 -11.90
N GLU A 74 1.47 9.38 -12.24
CA GLU A 74 1.50 10.79 -11.85
C GLU A 74 0.42 11.63 -12.54
N GLU A 75 0.14 11.36 -13.82
CA GLU A 75 -0.95 11.99 -14.56
C GLU A 75 -2.31 11.64 -13.94
N LEU A 76 -2.54 10.36 -13.63
CA LEU A 76 -3.76 9.91 -12.95
C LEU A 76 -3.94 10.57 -11.58
N LYS A 77 -2.84 10.75 -10.82
CA LYS A 77 -2.87 11.52 -9.56
C LYS A 77 -3.30 12.96 -9.79
N PHE A 78 -2.81 13.61 -10.85
CA PHE A 78 -3.21 14.99 -11.17
C PHE A 78 -4.71 15.06 -11.47
N GLN A 79 -5.21 14.17 -12.33
CA GLN A 79 -6.64 14.06 -12.64
C GLN A 79 -7.49 13.75 -11.40
N ALA A 80 -7.02 12.88 -10.51
CA ALA A 80 -7.69 12.54 -9.27
C ALA A 80 -7.76 13.74 -8.31
N ASN A 81 -6.70 14.56 -8.23
CA ASN A 81 -6.71 15.80 -7.47
C ASN A 81 -7.71 16.82 -8.02
N GLU A 82 -7.85 16.93 -9.35
CA GLU A 82 -8.85 17.79 -9.99
C GLU A 82 -10.28 17.29 -9.68
N ALA A 83 -10.52 15.99 -9.81
CA ALA A 83 -11.80 15.37 -9.45
C ALA A 83 -12.14 15.59 -7.96
N PHE A 84 -11.13 15.50 -7.08
CA PHE A 84 -11.29 15.78 -5.66
C PHE A 84 -11.68 17.25 -5.40
N GLN A 85 -11.04 18.21 -6.07
CA GLN A 85 -11.41 19.63 -5.99
C GLN A 85 -12.81 19.90 -6.54
N ALA A 86 -13.22 19.17 -7.57
CA ALA A 86 -14.58 19.19 -8.12
C ALA A 86 -15.61 18.46 -7.23
N HIS A 87 -15.24 18.03 -6.01
CA HIS A 87 -16.10 17.31 -5.07
C HIS A 87 -16.60 15.93 -5.58
N LYS A 88 -16.00 15.42 -6.66
CA LYS A 88 -16.29 14.09 -7.24
C LYS A 88 -15.41 13.04 -6.57
N TYR A 89 -15.67 12.76 -5.29
CA TYR A 89 -14.80 11.91 -4.47
C TYR A 89 -14.76 10.45 -4.93
N SER A 90 -15.88 9.89 -5.42
CA SER A 90 -15.92 8.53 -5.97
C SER A 90 -15.00 8.38 -7.18
N LEU A 91 -15.09 9.30 -8.14
CA LEU A 91 -14.20 9.32 -9.31
C LEU A 91 -12.72 9.48 -8.90
N ALA A 92 -12.44 10.32 -7.90
CA ALA A 92 -11.08 10.47 -7.39
C ALA A 92 -10.53 9.14 -6.81
N ILE A 93 -11.36 8.37 -6.10
CA ILE A 93 -10.99 7.04 -5.57
C ILE A 93 -10.65 6.07 -6.70
N ASP A 94 -11.46 6.05 -7.77
CA ASP A 94 -11.22 5.18 -8.93
C ASP A 94 -9.91 5.54 -9.63
N LEU A 95 -9.64 6.83 -9.83
CA LEU A 95 -8.41 7.32 -10.43
C LEU A 95 -7.18 7.02 -9.56
N TYR A 96 -7.28 7.19 -8.24
CA TYR A 96 -6.21 6.79 -7.33
C TYR A 96 -5.98 5.28 -7.32
N THR A 97 -7.04 4.49 -7.44
CA THR A 97 -6.92 3.04 -7.51
C THR A 97 -6.17 2.63 -8.77
N GLN A 98 -6.49 3.22 -9.92
CA GLN A 98 -5.73 3.02 -11.16
C GLN A 98 -4.25 3.44 -11.00
N ALA A 99 -3.98 4.58 -10.34
CA ALA A 99 -2.60 5.00 -10.08
C ALA A 99 -1.83 3.99 -9.19
N ILE A 100 -2.50 3.41 -8.19
CA ILE A 100 -1.95 2.37 -7.31
C ILE A 100 -1.69 1.06 -8.07
N GLU A 101 -2.56 0.70 -9.04
CA GLU A 101 -2.34 -0.47 -9.89
C GLU A 101 -1.07 -0.34 -10.74
N LEU A 102 -0.74 0.88 -11.17
CA LEU A 102 0.48 1.18 -11.92
C LEU A 102 1.70 1.29 -11.01
N ASN A 103 1.56 1.91 -9.84
CA ASN A 103 2.64 2.09 -8.88
C ASN A 103 2.10 2.10 -7.43
N CYS A 104 2.32 1.02 -6.69
CA CYS A 104 1.92 0.91 -5.29
C CYS A 104 2.98 1.33 -4.28
N GLU A 105 4.22 1.54 -4.71
CA GLU A 105 5.32 1.92 -3.82
C GLU A 105 5.23 3.39 -3.42
N ASN A 106 4.32 4.16 -4.01
CA ASN A 106 4.13 5.56 -3.69
C ASN A 106 3.06 5.75 -2.60
N ALA A 107 3.51 6.09 -1.39
CA ALA A 107 2.65 6.38 -0.24
C ALA A 107 1.65 7.52 -0.47
N VAL A 108 1.93 8.44 -1.42
CA VAL A 108 1.08 9.59 -1.72
C VAL A 108 -0.27 9.15 -2.29
N TYR A 109 -0.31 8.14 -3.17
CA TYR A 109 -1.57 7.69 -3.77
C TYR A 109 -2.51 7.10 -2.71
N TRP A 110 -1.97 6.26 -1.83
CA TRP A 110 -2.71 5.68 -0.71
C TRP A 110 -3.25 6.75 0.25
N ALA A 111 -2.41 7.73 0.62
CA ALA A 111 -2.84 8.80 1.52
C ALA A 111 -3.89 9.73 0.88
N ASN A 112 -3.82 9.98 -0.42
CA ASN A 112 -4.82 10.79 -1.11
C ASN A 112 -6.13 10.01 -1.30
N ARG A 113 -6.08 8.71 -1.59
CA ARG A 113 -7.28 7.85 -1.62
C ARG A 113 -7.96 7.79 -0.25
N ALA A 114 -7.20 7.64 0.83
CA ALA A 114 -7.70 7.72 2.20
C ALA A 114 -8.43 9.04 2.47
N PHE A 115 -7.93 10.16 1.94
CA PHE A 115 -8.58 11.44 2.09
C PHE A 115 -9.92 11.51 1.36
N ALA A 116 -10.01 10.95 0.15
CA ALA A 116 -11.26 10.85 -0.59
C ALA A 116 -12.29 9.97 0.15
N HIS A 117 -11.89 8.82 0.67
CA HIS A 117 -12.75 7.99 1.55
C HIS A 117 -13.21 8.75 2.79
N THR A 118 -12.35 9.54 3.43
CA THR A 118 -12.72 10.34 4.60
C THR A 118 -13.80 11.38 4.26
N LYS A 119 -13.80 11.93 3.04
CA LYS A 119 -14.84 12.85 2.57
C LYS A 119 -16.16 12.16 2.24
N LEU A 120 -16.12 10.87 1.91
CA LEU A 120 -17.31 10.02 1.76
C LEU A 120 -17.77 9.37 3.07
N GLU A 121 -17.17 9.73 4.20
CA GLU A 121 -17.46 9.16 5.52
C GLU A 121 -17.14 7.66 5.65
N GLU A 122 -16.38 7.12 4.70
CA GLU A 122 -15.92 5.73 4.67
C GLU A 122 -14.63 5.56 5.50
N TYR A 123 -14.74 5.85 6.80
CA TYR A 123 -13.57 5.94 7.67
C TYR A 123 -12.81 4.62 7.84
N GLY A 124 -13.50 3.47 7.72
CA GLY A 124 -12.87 2.15 7.78
C GLY A 124 -11.85 1.93 6.66
N SER A 125 -12.27 2.20 5.41
CA SER A 125 -11.40 2.12 4.22
C SER A 125 -10.29 3.17 4.29
N ALA A 126 -10.60 4.38 4.74
CA ALA A 126 -9.60 5.45 4.92
C ALA A 126 -8.47 5.06 5.87
N ILE A 127 -8.78 4.36 6.99
CA ILE A 127 -7.77 3.89 7.94
C ILE A 127 -6.88 2.80 7.31
N GLN A 128 -7.46 1.88 6.55
CA GLN A 128 -6.70 0.82 5.88
C GLN A 128 -5.70 1.42 4.89
N ASP A 129 -6.16 2.36 4.05
CA ASP A 129 -5.32 3.05 3.07
C ASP A 129 -4.24 3.92 3.73
N ALA A 130 -4.60 4.68 4.77
CA ALA A 130 -3.63 5.49 5.49
C ALA A 130 -2.60 4.64 6.24
N THR A 131 -2.99 3.44 6.70
CA THR A 131 -2.06 2.48 7.29
C THR A 131 -1.08 1.95 6.24
N LYS A 132 -1.56 1.61 5.05
CA LYS A 132 -0.70 1.23 3.92
C LYS A 132 0.28 2.33 3.55
N ALA A 133 -0.17 3.58 3.50
CA ALA A 133 0.71 4.73 3.23
C ALA A 133 1.87 4.84 4.24
N VAL A 134 1.58 4.61 5.53
CA VAL A 134 2.57 4.64 6.62
C VAL A 134 3.49 3.42 6.60
N GLU A 135 3.00 2.25 6.20
CA GLU A 135 3.83 1.05 6.00
C GLU A 135 4.86 1.25 4.88
N ILE A 136 4.45 1.92 3.80
CA ILE A 136 5.29 2.21 2.64
C ILE A 136 6.34 3.29 2.98
N ASP A 137 5.90 4.43 3.49
CA ASP A 137 6.79 5.50 3.92
C ASP A 137 6.50 5.91 5.37
N PRO A 138 7.24 5.34 6.33
CA PRO A 138 7.11 5.69 7.74
C PRO A 138 7.49 7.13 8.06
N ARG A 139 8.12 7.87 7.14
CA ARG A 139 8.47 9.30 7.28
C ARG A 139 7.40 10.22 6.72
N TYR A 140 6.41 9.67 6.02
CA TYR A 140 5.36 10.45 5.38
C TYR A 140 4.36 11.01 6.40
N SER A 141 4.63 12.22 6.89
CA SER A 141 3.81 12.92 7.89
C SER A 141 2.33 13.01 7.54
N LYS A 142 2.01 13.20 6.25
CA LYS A 142 0.62 13.30 5.79
C LYS A 142 -0.11 11.96 5.98
N GLY A 143 0.56 10.81 5.87
CA GLY A 143 -0.05 9.50 6.10
C GLY A 143 -0.60 9.35 7.52
N TYR A 144 0.22 9.67 8.53
CA TYR A 144 -0.21 9.70 9.93
C TYR A 144 -1.33 10.70 10.18
N TYR A 145 -1.25 11.88 9.57
CA TYR A 145 -2.33 12.86 9.67
C TYR A 145 -3.66 12.34 9.11
N ARG A 146 -3.65 11.68 7.95
CA ARG A 146 -4.86 11.08 7.36
C ARG A 146 -5.43 9.98 8.24
N ARG A 147 -4.58 9.11 8.79
CA ARG A 147 -5.01 8.03 9.70
C ARG A 147 -5.62 8.59 10.99
N GLY A 148 -4.93 9.57 11.61
CA GLY A 148 -5.41 10.25 12.80
C GLY A 148 -6.73 10.99 12.57
N ALA A 149 -6.89 11.67 11.43
CA ALA A 149 -8.14 12.34 11.06
C ALA A 149 -9.30 11.34 10.89
N ALA A 150 -9.07 10.20 10.26
CA ALA A 150 -10.09 9.14 10.13
C ALA A 150 -10.44 8.53 11.50
N HIS A 151 -9.46 8.33 12.39
CA HIS A 151 -9.71 7.89 13.76
C HIS A 151 -10.54 8.90 14.58
N LEU A 152 -10.25 10.21 14.44
CA LEU A 152 -11.05 11.26 15.07
C LEU A 152 -12.51 11.22 14.60
N ALA A 153 -12.74 11.05 13.29
CA ALA A 153 -14.07 10.97 12.72
C ALA A 153 -14.85 9.73 13.20
N MET A 154 -14.15 8.63 13.51
CA MET A 154 -14.74 7.44 14.16
C MET A 154 -14.90 7.56 15.69
N GLY A 155 -14.48 8.66 16.32
CA GLY A 155 -14.49 8.82 17.78
C GLY A 155 -13.37 8.06 18.52
N LYS A 156 -12.36 7.55 17.79
CA LYS A 156 -11.20 6.85 18.34
C LYS A 156 -10.08 7.83 18.72
N PHE A 157 -10.34 8.62 19.75
CA PHE A 157 -9.47 9.73 20.15
C PHE A 157 -8.08 9.29 20.65
N LYS A 158 -7.97 8.12 21.29
CA LYS A 158 -6.70 7.61 21.83
C LYS A 158 -5.74 7.24 20.70
N GLU A 159 -6.25 6.55 19.71
CA GLU A 159 -5.53 6.12 18.51
C GLU A 159 -5.11 7.34 17.67
N ALA A 160 -6.01 8.29 17.47
CA ALA A 160 -5.70 9.53 16.78
C ALA A 160 -4.58 10.33 17.47
N LEU A 161 -4.61 10.42 18.81
CA LEU A 161 -3.58 11.14 19.57
C LEU A 161 -2.21 10.47 19.42
N LYS A 162 -2.16 9.14 19.42
CA LYS A 162 -0.93 8.38 19.17
C LYS A 162 -0.37 8.66 17.78
N ASP A 163 -1.23 8.70 16.76
CA ASP A 163 -0.80 8.98 15.38
C ASP A 163 -0.27 10.42 15.21
N PHE A 164 -0.91 11.40 15.85
CA PHE A 164 -0.42 12.78 15.83
C PHE A 164 0.89 12.95 16.59
N GLN A 165 1.08 12.23 17.71
CA GLN A 165 2.34 12.20 18.43
C GLN A 165 3.45 11.56 17.60
N GLN A 166 3.18 10.44 16.92
CA GLN A 166 4.14 9.81 16.03
C GLN A 166 4.55 10.75 14.88
N ASN A 167 3.59 11.49 14.32
CA ASN A 167 3.86 12.48 13.29
C ASN A 167 4.83 13.59 13.76
N ARG A 168 4.64 14.12 14.99
CA ARG A 168 5.56 15.10 15.60
C ARG A 168 6.91 14.48 16.00
N GLY A 169 6.91 13.28 16.57
CA GLY A 169 8.14 12.58 16.95
C GLY A 169 9.06 12.31 15.77
N ASN A 170 8.50 12.14 14.56
CA ASN A 170 9.29 11.99 13.35
C ASN A 170 10.00 13.28 12.93
N THR A 171 9.36 14.44 13.11
CA THR A 171 10.00 15.74 12.85
C THR A 171 11.09 16.03 13.89
N ASP A 172 10.85 15.62 15.14
CA ASP A 172 11.79 15.85 16.24
C ASP A 172 12.99 14.89 16.21
N GLY A 173 12.79 13.63 15.81
CA GLY A 173 13.86 12.64 15.64
C GLY A 173 14.89 13.04 14.58
N PHE A 174 14.45 13.70 13.51
CA PHE A 174 15.34 14.29 12.51
C PHE A 174 16.18 15.43 13.09
N ILE A 175 15.57 16.33 13.87
CA ILE A 175 16.28 17.41 14.57
C ILE A 175 17.30 16.82 15.55
N HIS A 176 16.93 15.83 16.35
CA HIS A 176 17.83 15.18 17.30
C HIS A 176 19.06 14.51 16.63
N LEU A 177 18.87 13.87 15.47
CA LEU A 177 19.98 13.31 14.67
C LEU A 177 20.92 14.40 14.13
N LEU A 178 20.38 15.54 13.71
CA LEU A 178 21.20 16.67 13.25
C LEU A 178 21.99 17.31 14.39
N TRP A 179 21.41 17.43 15.60
CA TRP A 179 22.14 17.95 16.76
C TRP A 179 23.30 17.04 17.20
N GLN A 180 23.14 15.71 17.14
CA GLN A 180 24.22 14.78 17.47
C GLN A 180 25.38 14.82 16.46
N ASN A 181 25.09 15.01 15.16
CA ASN A 181 26.14 15.11 14.13
C ASN A 181 26.80 16.51 14.05
N THR A 182 26.12 17.56 14.49
CA THR A 182 26.68 18.93 14.47
C THR A 182 27.55 19.23 15.70
N LEU A 183 27.35 18.51 16.82
CA LEU A 183 28.18 18.68 18.04
C LEU A 183 29.58 18.04 17.95
N PHE A 184 29.92 17.37 16.84
CA PHE A 184 31.21 16.69 16.63
C PHE A 184 32.10 17.32 15.55
N ILE A 185 31.81 18.56 15.14
CA ILE A 185 32.65 19.40 14.27
C ILE A 185 33.08 20.63 15.05
#